data_AF-A0A1Y1HQF2-F1
#
_entry.id   AF-A0A1Y1HQF2-F1
#
_cell.length_a   1.000
_cell.length_b   1.000
_cell.length_c   1.000
_cell.angle_alpha   90.00
_cell.angle_beta   90.00
_cell.angle_gamma   90.00
#
_symmetry.space_group_name_H-M   'P 1'
#
loop_
_entity.id
_entity.type
_entity.pdbx_description
1 polymer ?
#
loop_
_entity_poly.entity_id
_entity_poly.type
_entity_poly.pdbx_seq_one_letter_code
_entity_poly.pdbx_strand_id
1 'polypeptide(L)'
;MQMESRLPPTASTSGRLTEPRLQSQHGREAVLLIEYRNLKYHAPPGVYVMPSFESLQAWEGAVFVRQGLYKGGIFKFTIRIPDGYPKEWPSVRFTTPLLHPQVDSQGFLNLTLLLQGQTLVQGYIVSLLKYIHDVFHSIVTESPANPYAAVMYKDARRQFAQQAEDCASKSSSAALQTRPGASLRFQEFNLEHQEALEDILQRQI
;
A
#
# COMPACT_ATOMS: atom_id res chain seq x y z
N MET A 1 6.42 -40.94 56.75
CA MET A 1 5.64 -41.60 55.68
C MET A 1 5.11 -40.50 54.78
N GLN A 2 5.15 -40.71 53.47
CA GLN A 2 5.34 -39.71 52.41
C GLN A 2 4.26 -38.62 52.28
N MET A 3 4.72 -37.43 51.87
CA MET A 3 3.92 -36.43 51.17
C MET A 3 3.57 -36.97 49.77
N GLU A 4 2.33 -36.89 49.34
CA GLU A 4 2.02 -36.87 47.90
C GLU A 4 0.88 -35.90 47.59
N SER A 5 1.19 -35.06 46.61
CA SER A 5 0.47 -33.90 46.11
C SER A 5 -0.79 -34.28 45.33
N ARG A 6 -1.93 -33.66 45.65
CA ARG A 6 -3.10 -33.67 44.76
C ARG A 6 -2.84 -32.69 43.61
N LEU A 7 -2.60 -33.23 42.42
CA LEU A 7 -2.66 -32.46 41.18
C LEU A 7 -4.13 -32.09 40.88
N PRO A 8 -4.42 -30.85 40.43
CA PRO A 8 -5.75 -30.47 39.98
C PRO A 8 -6.06 -31.10 38.61
N PRO A 9 -7.34 -31.22 38.24
CA PRO A 9 -7.75 -31.84 36.99
C PRO A 9 -7.21 -31.06 35.78
N THR A 10 -6.73 -31.81 34.79
CA THR A 10 -6.29 -31.28 33.50
C THR A 10 -7.50 -30.70 32.76
N ALA A 11 -7.62 -29.38 32.76
CA ALA A 11 -8.52 -28.68 31.85
C ALA A 11 -7.98 -28.82 30.42
N SER A 12 -8.58 -29.71 29.63
CA SER A 12 -8.40 -29.76 28.18
C SER A 12 -8.99 -28.51 27.55
N THR A 13 -8.25 -27.40 27.61
CA THR A 13 -8.62 -26.16 26.94
C THR A 13 -8.23 -26.27 25.48
N SER A 14 -8.97 -27.08 24.71
CA SER A 14 -9.08 -26.88 23.27
C SER A 14 -9.94 -25.62 23.06
N GLY A 15 -9.36 -24.47 23.40
CA GLY A 15 -9.92 -23.17 23.13
C GLY A 15 -9.80 -22.91 21.63
N ARG A 16 -10.72 -23.46 20.84
CA ARG A 16 -10.99 -22.93 19.51
C ARG A 16 -11.32 -21.45 19.72
N LEU A 17 -10.39 -20.56 19.35
CA LEU A 17 -10.54 -19.12 19.46
C LEU A 17 -11.86 -18.75 18.79
N THR A 18 -12.85 -18.33 19.58
CA THR A 18 -14.16 -17.96 19.05
C THR A 18 -13.99 -16.70 18.21
N GLU A 19 -14.29 -16.83 16.92
CA GLU A 19 -14.39 -15.79 15.88
C GLU A 19 -15.01 -14.43 16.31
N PRO A 20 -15.98 -14.33 17.26
CA PRO A 20 -16.52 -13.04 17.72
C PRO A 20 -15.48 -12.02 18.22
N ARG A 21 -14.32 -12.43 18.76
CA ARG A 21 -13.30 -11.47 19.24
C ARG A 21 -12.61 -10.71 18.10
N LEU A 22 -12.42 -11.37 16.95
CA LEU A 22 -11.82 -10.75 15.75
C LEU A 22 -12.78 -9.78 15.04
N GLN A 23 -14.09 -9.92 15.28
CA GLN A 23 -15.11 -9.01 14.74
C GLN A 23 -15.27 -7.72 15.55
N SER A 24 -14.76 -7.68 16.79
CA SER A 24 -14.72 -6.46 17.60
C SER A 24 -13.81 -5.41 16.97
N GLN A 25 -14.10 -4.12 17.20
CA GLN A 25 -13.25 -3.02 16.73
C GLN A 25 -11.78 -3.23 17.11
N HIS A 26 -11.50 -3.54 18.37
CA HIS A 26 -10.13 -3.79 18.87
C HIS A 26 -9.46 -4.99 18.17
N GLY A 27 -10.22 -6.05 17.88
CA GLY A 27 -9.71 -7.21 17.15
C GLY A 27 -9.30 -6.85 15.71
N ARG A 28 -10.11 -6.01 15.05
CA ARG A 28 -9.83 -5.51 13.71
C ARG A 28 -8.61 -4.59 13.69
N GLU A 29 -8.52 -3.66 14.63
CA GLU A 29 -7.35 -2.78 14.78
C GLU A 29 -6.07 -3.58 15.02
N ALA A 30 -6.11 -4.63 15.86
CA ALA A 30 -4.97 -5.53 16.06
C ALA A 30 -4.52 -6.23 14.77
N VAL A 31 -5.47 -6.69 13.94
CA VAL A 31 -5.16 -7.28 12.62
C VAL A 31 -4.46 -6.26 11.72
N LEU A 32 -4.95 -5.03 11.66
CA LEU A 32 -4.34 -3.98 10.83
C LEU A 32 -2.93 -3.60 11.30
N LEU A 33 -2.69 -3.57 12.61
CA LEU A 33 -1.36 -3.32 13.16
C LEU A 33 -0.39 -4.47 12.87
N ILE A 34 -0.87 -5.71 12.88
CA ILE A 34 -0.07 -6.89 12.48
C ILE A 34 0.28 -6.80 10.99
N GLU A 35 -0.70 -6.50 10.12
CA GLU A 35 -0.46 -6.28 8.69
C GLU A 35 0.58 -5.17 8.47
N TYR A 36 0.44 -4.03 9.16
CA TYR A 36 1.39 -2.92 9.07
C TYR A 36 2.80 -3.34 9.50
N ARG A 37 2.93 -4.08 10.60
CA ARG A 37 4.21 -4.62 11.07
C ARG A 37 4.86 -5.53 10.03
N ASN A 38 4.06 -6.36 9.34
CA ASN A 38 4.54 -7.28 8.33
C ASN A 38 5.08 -6.57 7.07
N LEU A 39 4.65 -5.33 6.80
CA LEU A 39 5.14 -4.57 5.66
C LEU A 39 6.65 -4.33 5.69
N LYS A 40 7.27 -4.26 6.87
CA LYS A 40 8.72 -4.08 7.02
C LYS A 40 9.53 -5.08 6.20
N TYR A 41 9.01 -6.30 6.01
CA TYR A 41 9.72 -7.38 5.34
C TYR A 41 9.23 -7.66 3.93
N HIS A 42 8.08 -7.10 3.54
CA HIS A 42 7.37 -7.51 2.32
C HIS A 42 6.93 -6.36 1.42
N ALA A 43 7.06 -5.10 1.87
CA ALA A 43 6.74 -3.95 1.02
C ALA A 43 7.69 -3.90 -0.19
N PRO A 44 7.17 -3.70 -1.41
CA PRO A 44 8.01 -3.60 -2.59
C PRO A 44 8.90 -2.35 -2.53
N PRO A 45 10.12 -2.39 -3.08
CA PRO A 45 11.02 -1.25 -3.09
C PRO A 45 10.37 -0.01 -3.71
N GLY A 46 10.58 1.14 -3.07
CA GLY A 46 10.03 2.41 -3.54
C GLY A 46 8.54 2.62 -3.23
N VAL A 47 7.86 1.67 -2.59
CA VAL A 47 6.50 1.89 -2.06
C VAL A 47 6.56 2.03 -0.55
N TYR A 48 6.06 3.16 -0.05
CA TYR A 48 6.01 3.49 1.36
C TYR A 48 4.57 3.75 1.75
N VAL A 49 4.17 3.27 2.94
CA VAL A 49 2.81 3.46 3.46
C VAL A 49 2.85 3.52 4.98
N MET A 50 1.92 4.27 5.57
CA MET A 50 1.70 4.34 7.00
C MET A 50 0.20 4.52 7.32
N PRO A 51 -0.30 4.03 8.46
CA PRO A 51 -1.64 4.37 8.94
C PRO A 51 -1.78 5.88 9.16
N SER A 52 -2.98 6.41 8.91
CA SER A 52 -3.32 7.78 9.22
C SER A 52 -3.41 8.00 10.73
N PHE A 53 -3.06 9.20 11.17
CA PHE A 53 -3.25 9.64 12.56
C PHE A 53 -4.73 9.74 12.95
N GLU A 54 -5.64 9.87 11.98
CA GLU A 54 -7.09 10.00 12.24
C GLU A 54 -7.81 8.64 12.32
N SER A 55 -7.34 7.63 11.58
CA SER A 55 -8.00 6.33 11.53
C SER A 55 -7.06 5.22 11.04
N LEU A 56 -7.03 4.10 11.76
CA LEU A 56 -6.31 2.89 11.35
C LEU A 56 -6.88 2.25 10.07
N GLN A 57 -8.07 2.64 9.64
CA GLN A 57 -8.68 2.18 8.38
C GLN A 57 -8.26 3.03 7.17
N ALA A 58 -7.62 4.18 7.38
CA ALA A 58 -7.12 5.04 6.32
C ALA A 58 -5.61 5.03 6.35
N TRP A 59 -4.95 4.56 5.29
CA TRP A 59 -3.50 4.56 5.20
C TRP A 59 -3.06 5.52 4.10
N GLU A 60 -1.95 6.19 4.31
CA GLU A 60 -1.35 7.11 3.35
C GLU A 60 -0.02 6.56 2.87
N GLY A 61 0.21 6.64 1.57
CA GLY A 61 1.41 6.09 0.96
C GLY A 61 1.91 6.91 -0.21
N ALA A 62 3.10 6.56 -0.67
CA ALA A 62 3.70 7.09 -1.88
C ALA A 62 4.48 5.99 -2.60
N VAL A 63 4.43 6.03 -3.92
CA VAL A 63 5.27 5.19 -4.79
C VAL A 63 6.27 6.06 -5.54
N PHE A 64 7.55 5.70 -5.39
CA PHE A 64 8.70 6.30 -6.05
C PHE A 64 9.04 5.45 -7.25
N VAL A 65 8.70 5.95 -8.45
CA VAL A 65 8.89 5.20 -9.69
C VAL A 65 10.29 5.45 -10.22
N ARG A 66 11.14 4.42 -10.24
CA ARG A 66 12.56 4.55 -10.60
C ARG A 66 12.87 4.28 -12.07
N GLN A 67 11.94 3.66 -12.78
CA GLN A 67 12.12 3.16 -14.15
C GLN A 67 10.78 3.09 -14.89
N GLY A 68 10.82 2.89 -16.21
CA GLY A 68 9.63 2.94 -17.06
C GLY A 68 9.20 4.37 -17.40
N LEU A 69 7.95 4.52 -17.83
CA LEU A 69 7.42 5.77 -18.40
C LEU A 69 7.20 6.87 -17.37
N TYR A 70 6.97 6.49 -16.12
CA TYR A 70 6.75 7.43 -15.01
C TYR A 70 8.01 7.61 -14.16
N LYS A 71 9.19 7.27 -14.70
CA LYS A 71 10.47 7.39 -14.00
C LYS A 71 10.65 8.80 -13.41
N GLY A 72 11.10 8.85 -12.16
CA GLY A 72 11.28 10.09 -11.39
C GLY A 72 10.00 10.57 -10.70
N GLY A 73 8.85 9.93 -10.95
CA GLY A 73 7.58 10.30 -10.32
C GLY A 73 7.48 9.86 -8.87
N ILE A 74 6.79 10.68 -8.05
CA ILE A 74 6.47 10.42 -6.65
C ILE A 74 4.95 10.55 -6.50
N PHE A 75 4.23 9.44 -6.65
CA PHE A 75 2.77 9.45 -6.63
C PHE A 75 2.25 9.11 -5.23
N LYS A 76 1.68 10.11 -4.55
CA LYS A 76 0.97 9.92 -3.28
C LYS A 76 -0.40 9.27 -3.52
N PHE A 77 -0.78 8.37 -2.62
CA PHE A 77 -2.05 7.66 -2.63
C PHE A 77 -2.58 7.43 -1.22
N THR A 78 -3.87 7.13 -1.12
CA THR A 78 -4.56 6.71 0.09
C THR A 78 -5.14 5.31 -0.10
N ILE A 79 -5.03 4.47 0.91
CA ILE A 79 -5.71 3.18 1.01
C ILE A 79 -6.84 3.33 2.03
N ARG A 80 -8.06 2.99 1.63
CA ARG A 80 -9.20 2.90 2.55
C ARG A 80 -9.57 1.44 2.76
N ILE A 81 -9.46 1.00 4.00
CA ILE A 81 -9.72 -0.36 4.44
C ILE A 81 -11.17 -0.43 4.94
N PRO A 82 -12.04 -1.24 4.33
CA PRO A 82 -13.45 -1.28 4.66
C PRO A 82 -13.73 -2.04 5.96
N ASP A 83 -14.97 -1.93 6.45
CA ASP A 83 -15.39 -2.64 7.65
C ASP A 83 -15.42 -4.16 7.49
N GLY A 84 -15.71 -4.63 6.27
CA GLY A 84 -15.71 -6.05 5.94
C GLY A 84 -14.32 -6.66 5.68
N TYR A 85 -13.22 -5.93 5.84
CA TYR A 85 -11.87 -6.48 5.67
C TYR A 85 -11.61 -7.65 6.65
N PRO A 86 -11.01 -8.78 6.20
CA PRO A 86 -10.38 -9.02 4.89
C PRO A 86 -11.31 -9.61 3.81
N LYS A 87 -12.61 -9.81 4.09
CA LYS A 87 -13.56 -10.32 3.07
C LYS A 87 -13.79 -9.30 1.97
N GLU A 88 -13.87 -8.02 2.35
CA GLU A 88 -13.93 -6.89 1.44
C GLU A 88 -12.53 -6.31 1.21
N TRP A 89 -12.22 -6.03 -0.05
CA TRP A 89 -10.92 -5.51 -0.43
C TRP A 89 -10.79 -4.01 -0.14
N PRO A 90 -9.60 -3.54 0.27
CA PRO A 90 -9.31 -2.12 0.37
C PRO A 90 -9.42 -1.42 -0.98
N SER A 91 -9.78 -0.14 -0.96
CA SER A 91 -9.72 0.73 -2.15
C SER A 91 -8.44 1.57 -2.14
N VAL A 92 -7.88 1.84 -3.32
CA VAL A 92 -6.69 2.69 -3.48
C VAL A 92 -7.07 3.89 -4.33
N ARG A 93 -6.69 5.08 -3.88
CA ARG A 93 -6.89 6.33 -4.61
C ARG A 93 -5.61 7.15 -4.65
N PHE A 94 -5.10 7.44 -5.84
CA PHE A 94 -4.02 8.39 -6.03
C PHE A 94 -4.52 9.80 -5.75
N THR A 95 -3.83 10.51 -4.86
CA THR A 95 -4.11 11.91 -4.56
C THR A 95 -3.32 12.86 -5.44
N THR A 96 -2.31 12.33 -6.12
CA THR A 96 -1.51 13.04 -7.12
C THR A 96 -2.15 12.83 -8.49
N PRO A 97 -2.43 13.90 -9.27
CA PRO A 97 -2.97 13.75 -10.62
C PRO A 97 -2.08 12.85 -11.48
N LEU A 98 -2.70 11.86 -12.12
CA LEU A 98 -2.01 10.81 -12.86
C LEU A 98 -2.89 10.38 -14.04
N LEU A 99 -2.34 10.43 -15.25
CA LEU A 99 -2.93 9.78 -16.41
C LEU A 99 -2.40 8.35 -16.49
N HIS A 100 -3.22 7.34 -16.24
CA HIS A 100 -2.80 5.93 -16.28
C HIS A 100 -3.97 5.02 -16.68
N PRO A 101 -3.80 3.96 -17.52
CA PRO A 101 -4.89 3.11 -17.98
C PRO A 101 -5.73 2.46 -16.88
N GLN A 102 -5.10 2.11 -15.76
CA GLN A 102 -5.76 1.47 -14.61
C GLN A 102 -6.21 2.47 -13.53
N VAL A 103 -6.09 3.78 -13.75
CA VAL A 103 -6.50 4.80 -12.77
C VAL A 103 -7.57 5.70 -13.37
N ASP A 104 -8.73 5.79 -12.72
CA ASP A 104 -9.85 6.60 -13.21
C ASP A 104 -9.62 8.11 -13.04
N SER A 105 -10.58 8.93 -13.49
CA SER A 105 -10.50 10.39 -13.40
C SER A 105 -10.55 10.94 -11.96
N GLN A 106 -10.99 10.14 -10.99
CA GLN A 106 -11.03 10.48 -9.57
C GLN A 106 -9.78 9.97 -8.82
N GLY A 107 -8.89 9.25 -9.50
CA GLY A 107 -7.67 8.67 -8.98
C GLY A 107 -7.82 7.24 -8.44
N PHE A 108 -8.98 6.59 -8.56
CA PHE A 108 -9.14 5.23 -8.08
C PHE A 108 -8.43 4.22 -8.98
N LEU A 109 -7.68 3.33 -8.35
CA LEU A 109 -7.00 2.23 -9.03
C LEU A 109 -7.97 1.05 -9.24
N ASN A 110 -8.05 0.56 -10.47
CA ASN A 110 -8.79 -0.67 -10.77
C ASN A 110 -8.06 -1.88 -10.21
N LEU A 111 -8.70 -2.63 -9.31
CA LEU A 111 -8.13 -3.83 -8.71
C LEU A 111 -8.59 -5.13 -9.38
N THR A 112 -9.44 -5.07 -10.41
CA THR A 112 -10.06 -6.26 -11.04
C THR A 112 -9.03 -7.33 -11.41
N LEU A 113 -7.91 -6.93 -12.02
CA LEU A 113 -6.83 -7.85 -12.41
C LEU A 113 -6.14 -8.50 -11.21
N LEU A 114 -5.93 -7.73 -10.13
CA LEU A 114 -5.39 -8.27 -8.89
C LEU A 114 -6.35 -9.33 -8.33
N LEU A 115 -7.66 -9.05 -8.30
CA LEU A 115 -8.66 -9.93 -7.70
C LEU A 115 -8.87 -11.24 -8.48
N GLN A 116 -8.67 -11.24 -9.80
CA GLN A 116 -8.81 -12.43 -10.64
C GLN A 116 -7.72 -13.48 -10.39
N GLY A 117 -6.51 -13.05 -10.00
CA GLY A 117 -5.35 -13.93 -9.83
C GLY A 117 -5.12 -14.46 -8.41
N GLN A 118 -5.94 -14.08 -7.43
CA GLN A 118 -5.69 -14.39 -6.01
C GLN A 118 -6.43 -15.65 -5.56
N THR A 119 -5.68 -16.70 -5.24
CA THR A 119 -6.12 -17.75 -4.30
C THR A 119 -5.93 -17.20 -2.88
N LEU A 120 -7.03 -17.06 -2.15
CA LEU A 120 -7.14 -16.39 -0.85
C LEU A 120 -6.24 -17.01 0.24
N VAL A 121 -4.95 -16.68 0.30
CA VAL A 121 -4.06 -17.13 1.38
C VAL A 121 -3.01 -16.07 1.71
N GLN A 122 -3.34 -15.19 2.68
CA GLN A 122 -2.47 -14.24 3.39
C GLN A 122 -1.81 -13.09 2.59
N GLY A 123 -1.73 -11.90 3.22
CA GLY A 123 -0.96 -10.75 2.73
C GLY A 123 -1.71 -9.76 1.84
N TYR A 124 -2.99 -9.47 2.10
CA TYR A 124 -3.82 -8.60 1.23
C TYR A 124 -3.21 -7.22 1.01
N ILE A 125 -2.70 -6.56 2.06
CA ILE A 125 -2.10 -5.24 1.90
C ILE A 125 -0.76 -5.35 1.16
N VAL A 126 0.06 -6.36 1.45
CA VAL A 126 1.32 -6.60 0.72
C VAL A 126 1.05 -6.81 -0.78
N SER A 127 0.10 -7.68 -1.13
CA SER A 127 -0.32 -7.93 -2.50
C SER A 127 -0.84 -6.66 -3.17
N LEU A 128 -1.58 -5.83 -2.44
CA LEU A 128 -2.05 -4.54 -2.92
C LEU A 128 -0.89 -3.57 -3.19
N LEU A 129 0.09 -3.46 -2.29
CA LEU A 129 1.27 -2.63 -2.49
C LEU A 129 2.12 -3.12 -3.67
N LYS A 130 2.26 -4.44 -3.82
CA LYS A 130 2.91 -5.05 -4.98
C LYS A 130 2.18 -4.69 -6.27
N TYR A 131 0.85 -4.75 -6.27
CA TYR A 131 0.07 -4.34 -7.42
C TYR A 131 0.26 -2.84 -7.75
N ILE A 132 0.24 -1.96 -6.75
CA ILE A 132 0.53 -0.52 -6.92
C ILE A 132 1.92 -0.31 -7.55
N HIS A 133 2.94 -1.07 -7.12
CA HIS A 133 4.26 -1.02 -7.74
C HIS A 133 4.22 -1.48 -9.21
N ASP A 134 3.59 -2.63 -9.46
CA ASP A 134 3.65 -3.30 -10.76
C ASP A 134 2.88 -2.54 -11.85
N VAL A 135 1.81 -1.82 -11.52
CA VAL A 135 1.06 -1.04 -12.52
C VAL A 135 1.90 0.05 -13.18
N PHE A 136 2.92 0.59 -12.52
CA PHE A 136 3.84 1.56 -13.14
C PHE A 136 4.94 0.92 -14.01
N HIS A 137 5.24 -0.35 -13.77
CA HIS A 137 6.30 -1.08 -14.48
C HIS A 137 5.76 -1.86 -15.68
N SER A 138 4.54 -2.38 -15.56
CA SER A 138 3.85 -3.17 -16.57
C SER A 138 2.48 -2.56 -16.85
N ILE A 139 2.41 -1.72 -17.88
CA ILE A 139 1.17 -1.04 -18.26
C ILE A 139 0.19 -2.05 -18.85
N VAL A 140 -0.89 -2.33 -18.11
CA VAL A 140 -1.99 -3.20 -18.56
C VAL A 140 -3.12 -2.36 -19.13
N THR A 141 -3.66 -2.80 -20.27
CA THR A 141 -4.77 -2.13 -20.97
C THR A 141 -6.03 -2.99 -21.08
N GLU A 142 -6.04 -4.17 -20.47
CA GLU A 142 -7.27 -4.95 -20.25
C GLU A 142 -8.14 -4.27 -19.19
N SER A 143 -9.46 -4.27 -19.42
CA SER A 143 -10.46 -3.68 -18.51
C SER A 143 -10.03 -2.34 -17.90
N PRO A 144 -9.65 -1.33 -18.71
CA PRO A 144 -9.03 -0.11 -18.20
C PRO A 144 -10.05 0.75 -17.44
N ALA A 145 -9.65 1.30 -16.30
CA ALA A 145 -10.41 2.35 -15.62
C ALA A 145 -10.37 3.68 -16.40
N ASN A 146 -9.34 3.88 -17.22
CA ASN A 146 -9.22 5.03 -18.10
C ASN A 146 -9.03 4.55 -19.55
N PRO A 147 -10.14 4.40 -20.30
CA PRO A 147 -10.10 3.97 -21.69
C PRO A 147 -9.28 4.91 -22.58
N TYR A 148 -9.32 6.22 -22.30
CA TYR A 148 -8.56 7.22 -23.04
C TYR A 148 -7.05 6.97 -22.93
N ALA A 149 -6.55 6.78 -21.70
CA ALA A 149 -5.13 6.46 -21.46
C ALA A 149 -4.75 5.11 -22.09
N ALA A 150 -5.65 4.11 -22.07
CA ALA A 150 -5.41 2.79 -22.66
C ALA A 150 -5.29 2.86 -24.20
N VAL A 151 -6.18 3.59 -24.87
CA VAL A 151 -6.14 3.84 -26.32
C VAL A 151 -4.87 4.61 -26.68
N MET A 152 -4.57 5.69 -25.96
CA MET A 152 -3.34 6.48 -26.20
C MET A 152 -2.08 5.63 -26.02
N TYR A 153 -2.04 4.72 -25.04
CA TYR A 153 -0.92 3.80 -24.85
C TYR A 153 -0.70 2.88 -26.07
N LYS A 154 -1.79 2.38 -26.67
CA LYS A 154 -1.75 1.47 -27.83
C LYS A 154 -1.45 2.21 -29.14
N ASP A 155 -2.15 3.31 -29.38
CA ASP A 155 -2.22 3.93 -30.71
C ASP A 155 -1.29 5.15 -30.84
N ALA A 156 -0.96 5.81 -29.73
CA ALA A 156 -0.20 7.05 -29.69
C ALA A 156 0.94 7.00 -28.66
N ARG A 157 1.77 5.96 -28.74
CA ARG A 157 2.78 5.61 -27.72
C ARG A 157 3.72 6.76 -27.33
N ARG A 158 4.11 7.61 -28.28
CA ARG A 158 4.95 8.80 -28.02
C ARG A 158 4.22 9.85 -27.20
N GLN A 159 2.95 10.12 -27.53
CA GLN A 159 2.13 11.08 -26.78
C GLN A 159 1.88 10.57 -25.37
N PHE A 160 1.58 9.28 -25.21
CA PHE A 160 1.45 8.66 -23.89
C PHE A 160 2.73 8.82 -23.06
N ALA A 161 3.90 8.57 -23.66
CA ALA A 161 5.18 8.70 -22.97
C ALA A 161 5.41 10.14 -22.47
N GLN A 162 5.10 11.15 -23.29
CA GLN A 162 5.20 12.55 -22.88
C GLN A 162 4.26 12.87 -21.71
N GLN A 163 3.00 12.42 -21.78
CA GLN A 163 2.03 12.65 -20.69
C GLN A 163 2.44 11.95 -19.38
N ALA A 164 3.01 10.75 -19.47
CA ALA A 164 3.52 10.02 -18.32
C ALA A 164 4.71 10.74 -17.66
N GLU A 165 5.63 11.28 -18.47
CA GLU A 165 6.76 12.10 -18.00
C GLU A 165 6.28 13.41 -17.36
N ASP A 166 5.30 14.08 -17.98
CA ASP A 166 4.69 15.29 -17.41
C ASP A 166 4.03 15.00 -16.05
N CYS A 167 3.35 13.86 -15.92
CA CYS A 167 2.80 13.40 -14.64
C CYS A 167 3.92 13.16 -13.61
N ALA A 168 5.03 12.53 -14.01
CA ALA A 168 6.17 12.27 -13.13
C ALA A 168 6.82 13.58 -12.63
N SER A 169 7.06 14.53 -13.53
CA SER A 169 7.65 15.85 -13.20
C SER A 169 6.75 16.66 -12.26
N LYS A 170 5.43 16.69 -12.51
CA LYS A 170 4.46 17.37 -11.63
C LYS A 170 4.35 16.70 -10.26
N SER A 171 4.39 15.37 -10.23
CA SER A 171 4.29 14.60 -8.98
C SER A 171 5.50 14.82 -8.06
N SER A 172 6.71 14.83 -8.63
CA SER A 172 7.95 15.04 -7.88
C SER A 172 8.09 16.47 -7.38
N SER A 173 7.80 17.48 -8.22
CA SER A 173 7.81 18.89 -7.80
C SER A 173 6.77 19.19 -6.71
N ALA A 174 5.63 18.50 -6.71
CA ALA A 174 4.62 18.61 -5.68
C ALA A 174 4.85 17.69 -4.46
N ALA A 175 5.92 16.89 -4.43
CA ALA A 175 6.10 15.86 -3.40
C ALA A 175 6.21 16.47 -1.99
N LEU A 176 6.83 17.63 -1.85
CA LEU A 176 6.96 18.33 -0.56
C LEU A 176 5.63 18.97 -0.11
N GLN A 177 4.70 19.20 -1.05
CA GLN A 177 3.39 19.76 -0.72
C GLN A 177 2.59 18.74 0.08
N THR A 178 2.16 19.17 1.27
CA THR A 178 1.50 18.31 2.24
C THR A 178 0.18 18.93 2.64
N ARG A 179 -0.90 18.14 2.61
CA ARG A 179 -2.22 18.61 3.06
C ARG A 179 -2.19 18.78 4.58
N PRO A 180 -2.87 19.79 5.15
CA PRO A 180 -3.07 19.87 6.59
C PRO A 180 -3.65 18.56 7.12
N GLY A 181 -3.09 18.03 8.21
CA GLY A 181 -3.52 16.75 8.81
C GLY A 181 -2.96 15.49 8.15
N ALA A 182 -2.29 15.58 6.99
CA ALA A 182 -1.65 14.40 6.38
C ALA A 182 -0.63 13.78 7.34
N SER A 183 -0.62 12.47 7.40
CA SER A 183 0.29 11.66 8.20
C SER A 183 1.60 11.43 7.47
N LEU A 184 1.55 11.21 6.16
CA LEU A 184 2.72 11.11 5.29
C LEU A 184 3.18 12.49 4.84
N ARG A 185 4.36 12.92 5.32
CA ARG A 185 4.96 14.22 4.99
C ARG A 185 6.38 14.02 4.47
N PHE A 186 6.68 14.62 3.33
CA PHE A 186 8.05 14.73 2.84
C PHE A 186 8.59 16.09 3.21
N GLN A 187 9.86 16.12 3.60
CA GLN A 187 10.60 17.33 3.90
C GLN A 187 11.82 17.40 2.99
N GLU A 188 12.37 18.60 2.83
CA GLU A 188 13.66 18.75 2.18
C GLU A 188 14.72 17.97 2.96
N PHE A 189 15.77 17.57 2.24
CA PHE A 189 16.91 16.92 2.88
C PHE A 189 17.48 17.84 3.97
N ASN A 190 17.71 17.27 5.15
CA ASN A 190 18.36 17.94 6.27
C ASN A 190 19.63 17.15 6.60
N LEU A 191 20.74 17.87 6.82
CA LEU A 191 22.04 17.33 7.25
C LEU A 191 21.93 16.45 8.50
N GLU A 192 20.99 16.72 9.40
CA GLU A 192 20.74 15.89 10.59
C GLU A 192 20.27 14.46 10.23
N HIS A 193 19.66 14.26 9.06
CA HIS A 193 19.28 12.93 8.57
C HIS A 193 20.43 12.21 7.85
N GLN A 194 21.60 12.85 7.67
CA GLN A 194 22.73 12.25 6.97
C GLN A 194 23.31 11.06 7.75
N GLU A 195 23.45 11.18 9.07
CA GLU A 195 23.90 10.06 9.92
C GLU A 195 22.95 8.86 9.85
N ALA A 196 21.63 9.12 9.85
CA ALA A 196 20.63 8.07 9.70
C ALA A 196 20.65 7.42 8.30
N LEU A 197 20.90 8.21 7.25
CA LEU A 197 21.03 7.72 5.88
C LEU A 197 22.27 6.82 5.74
N GLU A 198 23.40 7.23 6.32
CA GLU A 198 24.65 6.47 6.30
C GLU A 198 24.50 5.13 7.05
N ASP A 199 23.83 5.10 8.21
CA ASP A 199 23.51 3.86 8.94
C ASP A 199 22.57 2.93 8.14
N ILE A 200 21.58 3.50 7.42
CA ILE A 200 20.71 2.70 6.55
C ILE A 200 21.49 2.09 5.38
N LEU A 201 22.36 2.87 4.72
CA LEU A 201 23.15 2.41 3.57
C LEU A 201 24.17 1.34 3.97
N GLN A 202 24.79 1.46 5.15
CA GLN A 202 25.72 0.45 5.67
C GLN A 202 25.03 -0.88 6.00
N ARG A 203 23.73 -0.89 6.31
CA ARG A 203 22.95 -2.10 6.60
C ARG A 203 22.41 -2.80 5.35
N GLN A 204 22.60 -2.23 4.15
CA GLN A 204 22.16 -2.79 2.88
C GLN A 204 23.30 -3.32 1.99
N ILE A 205 24.53 -3.35 2.50
CA ILE A 205 25.73 -3.98 1.90
C ILE A 205 26.08 -5.22 2.73
#